data_AF-A0A815XHF8-F1
#
_entry.id   AF-A0A815XHF8-F1
#
_cell.length_a   1.000
_cell.length_b   1.000
_cell.length_c   1.000
_cell.angle_alpha   90.00
_cell.angle_beta   90.00
_cell.angle_gamma   90.00
#
_symmetry.space_group_name_H-M   'P 1'
#
loop_
_entity.id
_entity.type
_entity.pdbx_description
1 polymer ?
#
loop_
_entity_poly.entity_id
_entity_poly.type
_entity_poly.pdbx_seq_one_letter_code
_entity_poly.pdbx_strand_id
1 'polypeptide(L)'
;KVKLMYKKEKYAYAENNDLNVQIAHLPYKSDNHDVQFVFTVILPKQDVSLDEVERKLTSKPELMQQVLSRQNTTTQELLLYLPKFKMEATFVLNDVLIQLGMVNAFRGGKADFTGIVSEEDDRNGLYISKVIHKAFIDVNEQGEFVYNYE
;
A
#
# COMPACT_ATOMS: atom_id res chain seq x y z
N LYS A 1 24.96 0.85 5.60
CA LYS A 1 24.74 -0.53 6.07
C LYS A 1 23.43 -0.54 6.86
N VAL A 2 22.42 -1.33 6.45
CA VAL A 2 21.09 -1.39 7.11
C VAL A 2 20.98 -2.63 7.99
N LYS A 3 20.13 -2.60 9.02
CA LYS A 3 19.86 -3.76 9.87
C LYS A 3 18.84 -4.67 9.18
N LEU A 4 19.20 -5.92 8.97
CA LEU A 4 18.31 -6.94 8.42
C LEU A 4 17.72 -7.80 9.55
N MET A 5 16.52 -8.31 9.31
CA MET A 5 16.00 -9.50 9.98
C MET A 5 16.17 -10.71 9.07
N TYR A 6 16.31 -11.88 9.70
CA TYR A 6 16.53 -13.15 9.03
C TYR A 6 15.53 -14.19 9.54
N LYS A 7 14.93 -14.94 8.62
CA LYS A 7 14.06 -16.06 8.96
C LYS A 7 14.14 -17.15 7.89
N LYS A 8 14.24 -18.40 8.35
CA LYS A 8 14.15 -19.58 7.48
C LYS A 8 12.81 -20.26 7.72
N GLU A 9 11.88 -20.14 6.76
CA GLU A 9 10.51 -20.66 6.88
C GLU A 9 9.89 -20.90 5.51
N LYS A 10 8.79 -21.66 5.46
CA LYS A 10 8.03 -21.88 4.23
C LYS A 10 7.06 -20.72 3.96
N TYR A 11 7.14 -20.14 2.78
CA TYR A 11 6.23 -19.08 2.32
C TYR A 11 5.65 -19.41 0.95
N ALA A 12 4.53 -18.77 0.62
CA ALA A 12 4.02 -18.76 -0.75
C ALA A 12 4.94 -17.86 -1.60
N TYR A 13 5.53 -18.46 -2.63
CA TYR A 13 6.52 -17.84 -3.51
C TYR A 13 6.15 -18.00 -4.98
N ALA A 14 6.41 -16.96 -5.78
CA ALA A 14 6.30 -17.00 -7.22
C ALA A 14 7.37 -16.14 -7.89
N GLU A 15 7.63 -16.41 -9.15
CA GLU A 15 8.36 -15.51 -10.04
C GLU A 15 7.43 -15.06 -11.16
N ASN A 16 7.46 -13.78 -11.46
CA ASN A 16 6.72 -13.24 -12.61
C ASN A 16 7.74 -12.80 -13.67
N ASN A 17 7.74 -13.51 -14.80
CA ASN A 17 8.70 -13.26 -15.89
C ASN A 17 8.36 -11.99 -16.70
N ASP A 18 7.09 -11.59 -16.77
CA ASP A 18 6.69 -10.36 -17.47
C ASP A 18 7.18 -9.10 -16.75
N LEU A 19 7.21 -9.16 -15.41
CA LEU A 19 7.72 -8.12 -14.52
C LEU A 19 9.21 -8.30 -14.20
N ASN A 20 9.79 -9.48 -14.40
CA ASN A 20 11.12 -9.88 -13.92
C ASN A 20 11.29 -9.64 -12.40
N VAL A 21 10.35 -10.15 -11.61
CA VAL A 21 10.33 -10.01 -10.14
C VAL A 21 10.24 -11.37 -9.44
N GLN A 22 10.71 -11.41 -8.20
CA GLN A 22 10.42 -12.44 -7.21
C GLN A 22 9.33 -11.94 -6.27
N ILE A 23 8.40 -12.81 -5.89
CA ILE A 23 7.24 -12.46 -5.06
C ILE A 23 7.20 -13.42 -3.88
N ALA A 24 7.11 -12.87 -2.66
CA ALA A 24 6.93 -13.65 -1.44
C ALA A 24 5.75 -13.09 -0.64
N HIS A 25 4.82 -13.98 -0.25
CA HIS A 25 3.69 -13.63 0.60
C HIS A 25 3.96 -14.06 2.04
N LEU A 26 4.06 -13.07 2.92
CA LEU A 26 4.38 -13.24 4.34
C LEU A 26 3.07 -13.07 5.15
N PRO A 27 2.42 -14.17 5.55
CA PRO A 27 1.17 -14.08 6.32
C PRO A 27 1.44 -13.52 7.71
N TYR A 28 0.58 -12.62 8.18
CA TYR A 28 0.57 -12.22 9.59
C TYR A 28 0.04 -13.38 10.43
N LYS A 29 0.66 -13.60 11.59
CA LYS A 29 0.14 -14.56 12.57
C LYS A 29 -1.20 -14.04 13.09
N SER A 30 -2.18 -14.92 13.13
CA SER A 30 -3.47 -14.71 13.77
C SER A 30 -3.66 -15.81 14.79
N ASP A 31 -4.10 -15.45 16.00
CA ASP A 31 -4.33 -16.38 17.09
C ASP A 31 -5.41 -17.42 16.76
N ASN A 32 -6.27 -17.14 15.76
CA ASN A 32 -7.41 -17.97 15.38
C ASN A 32 -7.16 -18.83 14.12
N HIS A 33 -5.90 -19.07 13.73
CA HIS A 33 -5.49 -19.87 12.56
C HIS A 33 -5.95 -19.38 11.16
N ASP A 34 -6.86 -18.41 11.09
CA ASP A 34 -7.22 -17.73 9.85
C ASP A 34 -6.27 -16.57 9.56
N VAL A 35 -5.53 -16.65 8.44
CA VAL A 35 -4.68 -15.57 7.95
C VAL A 35 -5.57 -14.47 7.37
N GLN A 36 -5.71 -13.36 8.11
CA GLN A 36 -6.50 -12.20 7.66
C GLN A 36 -5.70 -11.21 6.82
N PHE A 37 -4.39 -11.11 7.07
CA PHE A 37 -3.50 -10.16 6.40
C PHE A 37 -2.25 -10.84 5.88
N VAL A 38 -1.75 -10.35 4.75
CA VAL A 38 -0.54 -10.85 4.09
C VAL A 38 0.30 -9.65 3.66
N PHE A 39 1.57 -9.66 4.03
CA PHE A 39 2.55 -8.72 3.49
C PHE A 39 3.20 -9.32 2.24
N THR A 40 2.90 -8.76 1.08
CA THR A 40 3.45 -9.19 -0.21
C THR A 40 4.71 -8.39 -0.52
N VAL A 41 5.85 -9.08 -0.59
CA VAL A 41 7.13 -8.49 -1.00
C VAL A 41 7.32 -8.75 -2.48
N ILE A 42 7.50 -7.68 -3.26
CA ILE A 42 7.84 -7.72 -4.69
C ILE A 42 9.28 -7.25 -4.81
N LEU A 43 10.18 -8.16 -5.21
CA LEU A 43 11.60 -7.89 -5.34
C LEU A 43 11.99 -7.95 -6.82
N PRO A 44 12.34 -6.81 -7.45
CA PRO A 44 12.93 -6.82 -8.79
C PRO A 44 14.17 -7.71 -8.86
N LYS A 45 14.29 -8.50 -9.93
CA LYS A 45 15.51 -9.25 -10.22
C LYS A 45 16.64 -8.26 -10.53
N GLN A 46 17.87 -8.78 -10.57
CA GLN A 46 19.03 -7.98 -10.91
C GLN A 46 18.81 -7.23 -12.24
N ASP A 47 19.27 -5.98 -12.30
CA ASP A 47 19.18 -5.08 -13.45
C ASP A 47 17.76 -4.59 -13.82
N VAL A 48 16.74 -4.91 -13.03
CA VAL A 48 15.37 -4.38 -13.18
C VAL A 48 15.17 -3.18 -12.26
N SER A 49 14.77 -2.03 -12.83
CA SER A 49 14.48 -0.83 -12.04
C SER A 49 13.09 -0.88 -11.40
N LEU A 50 12.95 -0.31 -10.20
CA LEU A 50 11.65 -0.23 -9.52
C LEU A 50 10.62 0.54 -10.35
N ASP A 51 11.02 1.66 -10.96
CA ASP A 51 10.17 2.47 -11.83
C ASP A 51 9.60 1.67 -13.02
N GLU A 52 10.36 0.72 -13.57
CA GLU A 52 9.86 -0.16 -14.63
C GLU A 52 8.76 -1.08 -14.11
N VAL A 53 8.97 -1.69 -12.94
CA VAL A 53 7.98 -2.57 -12.31
C VAL A 53 6.71 -1.79 -11.99
N GLU A 54 6.84 -0.60 -11.40
CA GLU A 54 5.71 0.29 -11.09
C GLU A 54 4.92 0.66 -12.35
N ARG A 55 5.59 1.12 -13.41
CA ARG A 55 4.92 1.44 -14.68
C ARG A 55 4.16 0.26 -15.27
N LYS A 56 4.74 -0.95 -15.24
CA LYS A 56 4.04 -2.16 -15.71
C LYS A 56 2.84 -2.48 -14.84
N LEU A 57 2.98 -2.43 -13.52
CA LEU A 57 1.88 -2.69 -12.59
C LEU A 57 0.73 -1.69 -12.74
N THR A 58 1.03 -0.41 -12.98
CA THR A 58 0.00 0.62 -13.22
C THR A 58 -0.68 0.47 -14.57
N SER A 59 0.07 0.16 -15.64
CA SER A 59 -0.47 0.07 -17.00
C SER A 59 -1.19 -1.25 -17.31
N LYS A 60 -0.94 -2.29 -16.52
CA LYS A 60 -1.45 -3.66 -16.75
C LYS A 60 -2.08 -4.24 -15.49
N PRO A 61 -3.39 -4.03 -15.28
CA PRO A 61 -4.11 -4.52 -14.09
C PRO A 61 -4.01 -6.03 -13.88
N GLU A 62 -3.89 -6.81 -14.96
CA GLU A 62 -3.71 -8.26 -14.91
C GLU A 62 -2.40 -8.66 -14.21
N LEU A 63 -1.32 -7.88 -14.37
CA LEU A 63 -0.05 -8.14 -13.68
C LEU A 63 -0.17 -7.87 -12.19
N MET A 64 -0.91 -6.82 -11.80
CA MET A 64 -1.21 -6.56 -10.38
C MET A 64 -1.99 -7.73 -9.77
N GLN A 65 -3.01 -8.24 -10.47
CA GLN A 65 -3.77 -9.40 -9.99
C GLN A 65 -2.90 -10.66 -9.86
N GLN A 66 -2.01 -10.90 -10.82
CA GLN A 66 -1.07 -12.02 -10.76
C GLN A 66 -0.14 -11.92 -9.55
N VAL A 67 0.37 -10.71 -9.27
CA VAL A 67 1.28 -10.47 -8.14
C VAL A 67 0.59 -10.62 -6.80
N LEU A 68 -0.68 -10.23 -6.70
CA LEU A 68 -1.46 -10.33 -5.45
C LEU A 68 -2.08 -11.71 -5.24
N SER A 69 -2.21 -12.52 -6.29
CA SER A 69 -2.83 -13.83 -6.24
C SER A 69 -1.92 -14.89 -5.64
N ARG A 70 -2.37 -15.49 -4.53
CA ARG A 70 -1.71 -16.66 -3.93
C ARG A 70 -1.93 -17.95 -4.72
N GLN A 71 -2.87 -17.98 -5.67
CA GLN A 71 -3.20 -19.21 -6.41
C GLN A 71 -2.09 -19.61 -7.39
N ASN A 72 -1.32 -18.63 -7.88
CA ASN A 72 -0.22 -18.86 -8.82
C ASN A 72 1.13 -19.02 -8.10
N THR A 73 1.10 -19.43 -6.83
CA THR A 73 2.30 -19.53 -5.99
C THR A 73 2.57 -20.96 -5.57
N THR A 74 3.82 -21.24 -5.25
CA THR A 74 4.24 -22.52 -4.67
C THR A 74 4.79 -22.30 -3.28
N THR A 75 4.48 -23.21 -2.36
CA THR A 75 5.04 -23.15 -1.01
C THR A 75 6.50 -23.59 -1.05
N GLN A 76 7.42 -22.69 -0.74
CA GLN A 76 8.86 -22.95 -0.77
C GLN A 76 9.52 -22.54 0.56
N GLU A 77 10.54 -23.28 0.99
CA GLU A 77 11.40 -22.88 2.11
C GLU A 77 12.33 -21.76 1.66
N LEU A 78 12.16 -20.56 2.22
CA LEU A 78 12.95 -19.38 1.86
C LEU A 78 13.93 -19.03 2.99
N LEU A 79 15.12 -18.58 2.60
CA LEU A 79 16.02 -17.83 3.47
C LEU A 79 15.68 -16.34 3.33
N LEU A 80 14.72 -15.86 4.11
CA LEU A 80 14.23 -14.49 4.00
C LEU A 80 15.19 -13.54 4.73
N TYR A 81 15.70 -12.55 3.99
CA TYR A 81 16.42 -11.40 4.53
C TYR A 81 15.63 -10.14 4.19
N LEU A 82 15.10 -9.47 5.20
CA LEU A 82 14.30 -8.25 5.00
C LEU A 82 14.86 -7.12 5.87
N PRO A 83 15.01 -5.89 5.35
CA PRO A 83 15.39 -4.75 6.19
C PRO A 83 14.38 -4.50 7.28
N LYS A 84 14.87 -4.13 8.47
CA LYS A 84 14.03 -3.49 9.47
C LYS A 84 13.95 -2.02 9.14
N PHE A 85 12.75 -1.49 9.05
CA PHE A 85 12.57 -0.07 8.77
C PHE A 85 11.33 0.46 9.46
N LYS A 86 11.40 1.75 9.79
CA LYS A 86 10.27 2.56 10.18
C LYS A 86 10.13 3.66 9.14
N MET A 87 8.92 3.87 8.65
CA MET A 87 8.63 4.89 7.66
C MET A 87 7.42 5.68 8.15
N GLU A 88 7.58 6.99 8.22
CA GLU A 88 6.49 7.93 8.45
C GLU A 88 6.40 8.83 7.22
N ALA A 89 5.21 8.97 6.66
CA ALA A 89 4.95 9.82 5.53
C ALA A 89 3.68 10.64 5.77
N THR A 90 3.73 11.92 5.40
CA THR A 90 2.57 12.81 5.42
C THR A 90 2.39 13.40 4.04
N PHE A 91 1.21 13.21 3.45
CA PHE A 91 0.85 13.68 2.12
C PHE A 91 -0.27 14.70 2.21
N VAL A 92 -0.20 15.75 1.39
CA VAL A 92 -1.33 16.64 1.12
C VAL A 92 -1.98 16.14 -0.17
N LEU A 93 -3.18 15.56 -0.07
CA LEU A 93 -3.79 14.83 -1.17
C LEU A 93 -4.65 15.70 -2.11
N ASN A 94 -4.75 17.00 -1.84
CA ASN A 94 -5.57 17.93 -2.64
C ASN A 94 -5.36 17.75 -4.14
N ASP A 95 -4.12 17.91 -4.61
CA ASP A 95 -3.81 17.87 -6.04
C ASP A 95 -4.07 16.49 -6.65
N VAL A 96 -3.73 15.42 -5.91
CA VAL A 96 -3.97 14.04 -6.34
C VAL A 96 -5.46 13.77 -6.51
N LEU A 97 -6.29 14.15 -5.53
CA LEU A 97 -7.74 13.94 -5.58
C LEU A 97 -8.40 14.80 -6.67
N ILE A 98 -7.92 16.03 -6.87
CA ILE A 98 -8.35 16.90 -7.98
C ILE A 98 -8.02 16.24 -9.33
N GLN A 99 -6.81 15.72 -9.51
CA GLN A 99 -6.39 15.02 -10.73
C GLN A 99 -7.19 13.74 -10.98
N LEU A 100 -7.61 13.04 -9.92
CA LEU A 100 -8.50 11.88 -9.98
C LEU A 100 -9.98 12.24 -10.23
N GLY A 101 -10.32 13.53 -10.35
CA GLY A 101 -11.65 14.01 -10.75
C GLY A 101 -12.47 14.63 -9.63
N MET A 102 -11.99 14.67 -8.40
CA MET A 102 -12.69 15.26 -7.25
C MET A 102 -12.56 16.80 -7.25
N VAL A 103 -12.84 17.48 -8.36
CA VAL A 103 -12.53 18.91 -8.53
C VAL A 103 -13.48 19.82 -7.72
N ASN A 104 -14.79 19.56 -7.75
CA ASN A 104 -15.80 20.44 -7.15
C ASN A 104 -15.67 20.52 -5.63
N ALA A 105 -15.30 19.41 -4.97
CA ALA A 105 -15.15 19.32 -3.53
C ALA A 105 -14.17 20.34 -2.94
N PHE A 106 -13.19 20.81 -3.73
CA PHE A 106 -12.16 21.77 -3.29
C PHE A 106 -12.42 23.21 -3.77
N ARG A 107 -13.59 23.50 -4.36
CA ARG A 107 -13.92 24.81 -4.92
C ARG A 107 -15.11 25.44 -4.19
N GLY A 108 -14.87 26.57 -3.53
CA GLY A 108 -15.93 27.37 -2.92
C GLY A 108 -17.03 27.72 -3.92
N GLY A 109 -18.29 27.53 -3.52
CA GLY A 109 -19.47 27.76 -4.36
C GLY A 109 -19.70 26.72 -5.47
N LYS A 110 -18.89 25.66 -5.54
CA LYS A 110 -19.10 24.51 -6.44
C LYS A 110 -19.21 23.17 -5.70
N ALA A 111 -18.61 23.08 -4.52
CA ALA A 111 -18.81 21.96 -3.63
C ALA A 111 -20.28 21.90 -3.18
N ASP A 112 -20.84 20.69 -3.17
CA ASP A 112 -22.15 20.41 -2.60
C ASP A 112 -21.94 19.44 -1.43
N PHE A 113 -22.02 19.97 -0.21
CA PHE A 113 -21.94 19.23 1.04
C PHE A 113 -23.23 19.38 1.85
N THR A 114 -24.37 19.54 1.18
CA THR A 114 -25.69 19.71 1.82
C THR A 114 -26.10 18.53 2.71
N GLY A 115 -25.53 17.34 2.47
CA GLY A 115 -25.67 16.19 3.35
C GLY A 115 -24.92 16.30 4.70
N ILE A 116 -24.06 17.29 4.87
CA ILE A 116 -23.31 17.56 6.12
C ILE A 116 -23.85 18.81 6.82
N VAL A 117 -24.08 19.90 6.07
CA VAL A 117 -24.58 21.17 6.57
C VAL A 117 -25.74 21.62 5.69
N SER A 118 -26.85 22.06 6.29
CA SER A 118 -28.00 22.56 5.54
C SER A 118 -27.64 23.80 4.71
N GLU A 119 -28.34 24.05 3.60
CA GLU A 119 -28.10 25.25 2.78
C GLU A 119 -28.34 26.56 3.56
N GLU A 120 -29.26 26.55 4.53
CA GLU A 120 -29.57 27.70 5.38
C GLU A 120 -28.42 28.05 6.33
N ASP A 121 -27.64 27.03 6.74
CA ASP A 121 -26.52 27.16 7.65
C ASP A 121 -25.18 27.37 6.91
N ASP A 122 -25.10 27.03 5.61
CA ASP A 122 -23.90 27.15 4.80
C ASP A 122 -23.67 28.56 4.23
N ARG A 123 -23.46 29.53 5.13
CA ARG A 123 -23.34 30.95 4.78
C ARG A 123 -22.11 31.32 3.96
N ASN A 124 -21.07 30.47 3.97
CA ASN A 124 -19.78 30.75 3.35
C ASN A 124 -19.44 29.78 2.21
N GLY A 125 -20.34 28.84 1.88
CA GLY A 125 -20.13 27.80 0.88
C GLY A 125 -19.06 26.82 1.34
N LEU A 126 -19.45 25.76 2.04
CA LEU A 126 -18.57 24.74 2.60
C LEU A 126 -17.82 24.03 1.47
N TYR A 127 -16.50 23.89 1.61
CA TYR A 127 -15.67 23.11 0.71
C TYR A 127 -14.48 22.51 1.45
N ILE A 128 -13.84 21.52 0.84
CA ILE A 128 -12.62 20.92 1.37
C ILE A 128 -11.46 21.86 1.09
N SER A 129 -10.89 22.43 2.16
CA SER A 129 -9.68 23.25 2.05
C SER A 129 -8.41 22.38 1.95
N LYS A 130 -8.34 21.28 2.71
CA LYS A 130 -7.16 20.42 2.76
C LYS A 130 -7.49 18.98 3.13
N VAL A 131 -6.83 18.02 2.49
CA VAL A 131 -6.81 16.60 2.89
C VAL A 131 -5.39 16.22 3.24
N ILE A 132 -5.18 15.82 4.49
CA ILE A 132 -3.87 15.37 5.00
C ILE A 132 -3.94 13.87 5.26
N HIS A 133 -3.07 13.11 4.61
CA HIS A 133 -2.93 11.68 4.83
C HIS A 133 -1.57 11.39 5.49
N LYS A 134 -1.62 11.00 6.76
CA LYS A 134 -0.44 10.61 7.54
C LYS A 134 -0.44 9.09 7.69
N ALA A 135 0.68 8.46 7.34
CA ALA A 135 0.87 7.01 7.42
C ALA A 135 2.18 6.69 8.13
N PHE A 136 2.14 5.64 8.96
CA PHE A 136 3.29 5.10 9.65
C PHE A 136 3.37 3.58 9.43
N ILE A 137 4.56 3.08 9.13
CA ILE A 137 4.86 1.67 8.92
C ILE A 137 6.08 1.32 9.77
N ASP A 138 5.98 0.25 10.57
CA ASP A 138 7.09 -0.36 11.31
C ASP A 138 7.19 -1.83 10.90
N VAL A 139 8.30 -2.21 10.27
CA VAL A 139 8.58 -3.59 9.90
C VAL A 139 9.72 -4.13 10.77
N ASN A 140 9.37 -5.10 11.61
CA ASN A 140 10.26 -5.76 12.56
C ASN A 140 9.94 -7.27 12.68
N GLU A 141 10.70 -8.01 13.48
CA GLU A 141 10.53 -9.47 13.62
C GLU A 141 9.26 -9.93 14.32
N GLN A 142 8.58 -9.05 15.05
CA GLN A 142 7.34 -9.39 15.76
C GLN A 142 6.14 -9.44 14.81
N GLY A 143 6.23 -8.74 13.66
CA GLY A 143 5.15 -8.69 12.67
C GLY A 143 4.00 -7.76 13.08
N GLU A 144 4.23 -6.82 13.98
CA GLU A 144 3.20 -5.88 14.43
C GLU A 144 3.34 -4.54 13.71
N PHE A 145 2.34 -4.18 12.90
CA PHE A 145 2.13 -2.80 12.48
C PHE A 145 1.42 -2.06 13.61
N VAL A 146 2.12 -1.16 14.29
CA VAL A 146 1.50 -0.28 15.27
C VAL A 146 0.84 0.89 14.52
N TYR A 147 -0.49 0.90 14.44
CA TYR A 147 -1.24 2.08 14.06
C TYR A 147 -1.36 3.01 15.27
N ASN A 148 -0.56 4.07 15.32
CA ASN A 148 -0.79 5.16 16.30
C ASN A 148 -1.66 6.23 15.64
N TYR A 149 -2.91 6.33 16.10
CA TYR A 149 -3.65 7.59 16.06
C TYR A 149 -3.21 8.41 17.28
N GLU A 150 -2.36 9.40 17.06
CA GLU A 150 -2.27 10.59 17.92
C GLU A 150 -2.78 11.80 17.14
#